data_AF-A0A024FVT1-F1
#
_entry.id   AF-A0A024FVT1-F1
#
_cell.length_a   1.000
_cell.length_b   1.000
_cell.length_c   1.000
_cell.angle_alpha   90.00
_cell.angle_beta   90.00
_cell.angle_gamma   90.00
#
_symmetry.space_group_name_H-M   'P 1'
#
loop_
_entity.id
_entity.type
_entity.pdbx_description
1 polymer ?
#
loop_
_entity_poly.entity_id
_entity_poly.type
_entity_poly.pdbx_seq_one_letter_code
_entity_poly.pdbx_strand_id
1 'polypeptide(L)'
;MSVVLHRKHFVVDKKPFFQHFHPKDLAITAARSVVIQGLNVVNEYISTMDLSDHENSDDSDKDDVDERTIFELPAARDFYVSCTKLFVKSLSISTCLRCAEVTCIRIFSVPTVSKLIKDVGRSAVRKYSRTGSRSSTAILMVKTGMWASVLSHIAIFIVEEVTQIAQILYRRYRLRVLDSSTSYSPLYKNRNEMDFFLRITYKNATRCALSIVSSGTAAAIGSYLRPGKGTVIGATIGDSIAYAL
;
A
#
# COMPACT_ATOMS: atom_id res chain seq x y z
N MET A 1 17.39 -17.73 14.93
CA MET A 1 18.84 -17.49 15.06
C MET A 1 19.08 -15.99 15.16
N SER A 2 19.34 -15.46 16.36
CA SER A 2 19.78 -14.08 16.54
C SER A 2 21.30 -14.04 16.41
N VAL A 3 21.83 -13.34 15.40
CA VAL A 3 23.28 -13.15 15.30
C VAL A 3 23.67 -12.02 16.26
N VAL A 4 24.48 -12.35 17.27
CA VAL A 4 25.03 -11.39 18.22
C VAL A 4 26.41 -10.97 17.71
N LEU A 5 26.47 -9.82 17.05
CA LEU A 5 27.72 -9.13 16.75
C LEU A 5 27.74 -7.87 17.63
N HIS A 6 28.72 -7.74 18.53
CA HIS A 6 29.00 -6.52 19.29
C HIS A 6 27.85 -5.98 20.18
N ARG A 7 27.40 -6.77 21.17
CA ARG A 7 26.37 -6.39 22.19
C ARG A 7 25.04 -5.87 21.64
N LYS A 8 24.78 -5.99 20.34
CA LYS A 8 23.53 -5.56 19.69
C LYS A 8 22.86 -6.77 19.04
N HIS A 9 21.66 -7.09 19.50
CA HIS A 9 20.85 -8.15 18.89
C HIS A 9 20.22 -7.61 17.60
N PHE A 10 20.78 -7.97 16.44
CA PHE A 10 20.44 -7.34 15.17
C PHE A 10 19.23 -7.94 14.42
N VAL A 11 18.52 -8.93 14.99
CA VAL A 11 17.42 -9.65 14.31
C VAL A 11 16.24 -9.97 15.24
N VAL A 12 16.10 -9.26 16.37
CA VAL A 12 15.05 -9.54 17.38
C VAL A 12 13.64 -9.31 16.84
N ASP A 13 13.50 -8.35 15.94
CA ASP A 13 12.20 -7.90 15.44
C ASP A 13 11.74 -8.70 14.20
N LYS A 14 12.48 -9.75 13.80
CA LYS A 14 12.09 -10.63 12.69
C LYS A 14 10.87 -11.45 13.09
N LYS A 15 9.79 -11.30 12.33
CA LYS A 15 8.57 -12.09 12.49
C LYS A 15 8.72 -13.48 11.81
N PRO A 16 8.01 -14.51 12.27
CA PRO A 16 8.00 -15.81 11.60
C PRO A 16 7.49 -15.68 10.15
N PHE A 17 8.05 -16.51 9.26
CA PHE A 17 7.72 -16.45 7.83
C PHE A 17 6.24 -16.74 7.60
N PHE A 18 5.71 -17.82 8.18
CA PHE A 18 4.31 -18.23 8.02
C PHE A 18 3.32 -17.56 8.98
N GLN A 19 3.74 -16.54 9.74
CA GLN A 19 2.87 -15.90 10.73
C GLN A 19 1.53 -15.42 10.10
N HIS A 20 1.61 -14.86 8.90
CA HIS A 20 0.46 -14.34 8.16
C HIS A 20 -0.53 -15.40 7.66
N PHE A 21 -0.17 -16.68 7.71
CA PHE A 21 -1.07 -17.80 7.40
C PHE A 21 -1.78 -18.34 8.65
N HIS A 22 -1.49 -17.82 9.85
CA HIS A 22 -2.26 -18.22 11.02
C HIS A 22 -3.72 -17.78 10.85
N PRO A 23 -4.68 -18.59 11.35
CA PRO A 23 -6.11 -18.31 11.16
C PRO A 23 -6.52 -16.94 11.73
N LYS A 24 -5.85 -16.49 12.80
CA LYS A 24 -6.07 -15.15 13.38
C LYS A 24 -5.67 -14.03 12.42
N ASP A 25 -4.50 -14.12 11.80
CA ASP A 25 -3.99 -13.10 10.89
C ASP A 25 -4.72 -13.12 9.54
N LEU A 26 -5.14 -14.30 9.08
CA LEU A 26 -6.01 -14.46 7.91
C LEU A 26 -7.40 -13.83 8.17
N ALA A 27 -8.01 -14.09 9.33
CA ALA A 27 -9.30 -13.51 9.69
C ALA A 27 -9.23 -11.97 9.78
N ILE A 28 -8.16 -11.43 10.38
CA ILE A 28 -7.92 -9.98 10.43
C ILE A 28 -7.77 -9.41 9.01
N THR A 29 -7.03 -10.11 8.14
CA THR A 29 -6.82 -9.66 6.76
C THR A 29 -8.13 -9.70 5.96
N ALA A 30 -8.93 -10.75 6.11
CA ALA A 30 -10.24 -10.88 5.47
C ALA A 30 -11.22 -9.80 5.96
N ALA A 31 -11.32 -9.60 7.28
CA ALA A 31 -12.15 -8.55 7.85
C ALA A 31 -11.73 -7.16 7.35
N ARG A 32 -10.43 -6.89 7.31
CA ARG A 32 -9.88 -5.64 6.77
C ARG A 32 -10.28 -5.43 5.30
N SER A 33 -10.23 -6.46 4.47
CA SER A 33 -10.62 -6.36 3.06
C SER A 33 -12.11 -6.02 2.89
N VAL A 34 -12.98 -6.62 3.71
CA VAL A 34 -14.43 -6.31 3.70
C VAL A 34 -14.67 -4.86 4.14
N VAL A 35 -14.03 -4.42 5.22
CA VAL A 35 -14.17 -3.05 5.72
C VAL A 35 -13.71 -2.01 4.70
N ILE A 36 -12.55 -2.23 4.07
CA ILE A 36 -12.04 -1.30 3.04
C ILE A 36 -12.98 -1.27 1.83
N GLN A 37 -13.46 -2.42 1.37
CA GLN A 37 -14.39 -2.45 0.25
C GLN A 37 -15.72 -1.78 0.60
N GLY A 38 -16.24 -2.01 1.81
CA GLY A 38 -17.42 -1.32 2.31
C GLY A 38 -17.23 0.19 2.36
N LEU A 39 -16.06 0.66 2.82
CA LEU A 39 -15.74 2.09 2.85
C LEU A 39 -15.67 2.70 1.44
N ASN A 40 -15.13 1.97 0.46
CA ASN A 40 -15.10 2.46 -0.93
C ASN A 40 -16.52 2.63 -1.50
N VAL A 41 -17.42 1.69 -1.22
CA VAL A 41 -18.84 1.78 -1.63
C VAL A 41 -19.54 2.96 -0.96
N VAL A 42 -19.28 3.19 0.33
CA VAL A 42 -19.81 4.37 1.05
C VAL A 42 -19.23 5.66 0.49
N ASN A 43 -17.94 5.69 0.16
CA ASN A 43 -17.30 6.86 -0.42
C ASN A 43 -17.90 7.21 -1.78
N GLU A 44 -18.16 6.21 -2.64
CA GLU A 44 -18.85 6.39 -3.91
C GLU A 44 -20.26 6.94 -3.72
N TYR A 45 -21.03 6.40 -2.76
CA TYR A 45 -22.34 6.94 -2.39
C TYR A 45 -22.27 8.41 -1.94
N ILE A 46 -21.32 8.75 -1.06
CA ILE A 46 -21.14 10.14 -0.59
C ILE A 46 -20.76 11.05 -1.76
N SER A 47 -19.86 10.63 -2.66
CA SER A 47 -19.49 11.42 -3.84
C SER A 47 -20.69 11.69 -4.75
N THR A 48 -21.62 10.73 -4.89
CA THR A 48 -22.86 10.97 -5.65
C THR A 48 -23.82 11.95 -4.95
N MET A 49 -23.81 12.03 -3.61
CA MET A 49 -24.62 13.01 -2.87
C MET A 49 -23.98 14.41 -2.89
N ASP A 50 -22.66 14.51 -2.76
CA ASP A 50 -21.94 15.79 -2.72
C ASP A 50 -22.02 16.54 -4.07
N LEU A 51 -22.02 15.79 -5.18
CA LEU A 51 -22.33 16.34 -6.50
C LEU A 51 -23.77 16.88 -6.60
N SER A 52 -24.73 16.26 -5.90
CA SER A 52 -26.13 16.71 -5.92
C SER A 52 -26.41 17.97 -5.08
N ASP A 53 -25.56 18.30 -4.10
CA ASP A 53 -25.72 19.49 -3.25
C ASP A 53 -25.08 20.76 -3.86
N HIS A 54 -24.16 20.62 -4.81
CA HIS A 54 -23.43 21.75 -5.43
C HIS A 54 -24.07 22.34 -6.70
N GLU A 55 -25.18 21.78 -7.22
CA GLU A 55 -25.88 22.30 -8.40
C GLU A 55 -27.03 23.30 -8.07
N ASN A 56 -27.21 23.69 -6.80
CA ASN A 56 -28.25 24.66 -6.39
C ASN A 56 -27.72 26.09 -6.17
N SER A 57 -26.76 26.56 -6.97
CA SER A 57 -26.44 28.00 -7.03
C SER A 57 -25.93 28.41 -8.42
N ASP A 58 -26.79 29.17 -9.11
CA ASP A 58 -26.59 30.12 -10.21
C ASP A 58 -26.58 29.61 -11.69
N ASP A 59 -27.76 29.84 -12.30
CA ASP A 59 -28.05 30.46 -13.60
C ASP A 59 -27.76 29.77 -14.97
N SER A 60 -28.90 29.46 -15.62
CA SER A 60 -29.27 29.74 -17.03
C SER A 60 -28.70 28.89 -18.18
N ASP A 61 -29.65 28.21 -18.85
CA ASP A 61 -29.70 27.79 -20.25
C ASP A 61 -28.50 27.02 -20.84
N LYS A 62 -28.62 25.68 -20.86
CA LYS A 62 -28.55 24.86 -22.08
C LYS A 62 -29.01 23.43 -21.83
N ASP A 63 -29.94 22.99 -22.67
CA ASP A 63 -30.32 21.61 -22.87
C ASP A 63 -29.07 20.74 -23.16
N ASP A 64 -28.67 19.95 -22.18
CA ASP A 64 -28.24 18.57 -22.37
C ASP A 64 -28.71 17.81 -21.13
N VAL A 65 -29.48 16.75 -21.36
CA VAL A 65 -30.09 15.92 -20.31
C VAL A 65 -28.96 15.27 -19.51
N ASP A 66 -28.55 15.91 -18.43
CA ASP A 66 -27.50 15.38 -17.56
C ASP A 66 -28.06 14.14 -16.86
N GLU A 67 -27.41 13.03 -17.18
CA GLU A 67 -27.73 11.69 -16.74
C GLU A 67 -27.55 11.66 -15.23
N ARG A 68 -28.65 11.80 -14.47
CA ARG A 68 -28.66 11.68 -13.01
C ARG A 68 -27.86 10.43 -12.67
N THR A 69 -26.68 10.60 -12.07
CA THR A 69 -25.82 9.48 -11.65
C THR A 69 -26.45 8.85 -10.41
N ILE A 70 -27.53 8.09 -10.64
CA ILE A 70 -28.19 7.29 -9.61
C ILE A 70 -27.14 6.29 -9.14
N PHE A 71 -26.76 6.39 -7.87
CA PHE A 71 -25.90 5.42 -7.24
C PHE A 71 -26.55 4.03 -7.31
N GLU A 72 -26.05 3.18 -8.19
CA GLU A 72 -26.43 1.78 -8.24
C GLU A 72 -25.58 1.02 -7.22
N LEU A 73 -26.23 0.40 -6.22
CA LEU A 73 -25.50 -0.47 -5.31
C LEU A 73 -24.82 -1.58 -6.12
N PRO A 74 -23.51 -1.79 -5.96
CA PRO A 74 -22.83 -2.87 -6.67
C PRO A 74 -23.48 -4.20 -6.29
N ALA A 75 -23.77 -5.02 -7.29
CA ALA A 75 -24.32 -6.34 -7.08
C ALA A 75 -23.47 -7.12 -6.06
N ALA A 76 -24.12 -7.89 -5.18
CA ALA A 76 -23.42 -8.64 -4.11
C ALA A 76 -22.25 -9.49 -4.64
N ARG A 77 -22.36 -9.97 -5.89
CA ARG A 77 -21.32 -10.69 -6.60
C ARG A 77 -20.07 -9.84 -6.86
N ASP A 78 -20.23 -8.61 -7.33
CA ASP A 78 -19.10 -7.73 -7.68
C ASP A 78 -18.40 -7.20 -6.42
N PHE A 79 -19.17 -6.97 -5.36
CA PHE A 79 -18.62 -6.70 -4.03
C PHE A 79 -17.77 -7.88 -3.53
N TYR A 80 -18.29 -9.12 -3.62
CA TYR A 80 -17.56 -10.31 -3.21
C TYR A 80 -16.27 -10.52 -4.03
N VAL A 81 -16.33 -10.33 -5.35
CA VAL A 81 -15.16 -10.43 -6.23
C VAL A 81 -14.11 -9.38 -5.87
N SER A 82 -14.54 -8.15 -5.56
CA SER A 82 -13.64 -7.06 -5.17
C SER A 82 -13.00 -7.31 -3.80
N CYS A 83 -13.77 -7.77 -2.81
CA CYS A 83 -13.27 -8.23 -1.52
C CYS A 83 -12.20 -9.33 -1.68
N THR A 84 -12.49 -10.34 -2.51
CA THR A 84 -11.58 -11.46 -2.76
C THR A 84 -10.29 -10.99 -3.42
N LYS A 85 -10.37 -10.10 -4.42
CA LYS A 85 -9.19 -9.49 -5.06
C LYS A 85 -8.33 -8.73 -4.05
N LEU A 86 -8.96 -7.92 -3.19
CA LEU A 86 -8.25 -7.15 -2.16
C LEU A 86 -7.60 -8.05 -1.10
N PHE A 87 -8.28 -9.12 -0.71
CA PHE A 87 -7.75 -10.13 0.21
C PHE A 87 -6.53 -10.83 -0.38
N VAL A 88 -6.62 -11.33 -1.63
CA VAL A 88 -5.49 -11.98 -2.32
C VAL A 88 -4.33 -11.02 -2.50
N LYS A 89 -4.59 -9.75 -2.85
CA LYS A 89 -3.55 -8.71 -2.94
C LYS A 89 -2.88 -8.51 -1.58
N SER A 90 -3.63 -8.38 -0.50
CA SER A 90 -3.10 -8.18 0.85
C SER A 90 -2.26 -9.36 1.32
N LEU A 91 -2.70 -10.59 1.05
CA LEU A 91 -1.95 -11.80 1.35
C LEU A 91 -0.64 -11.85 0.56
N SER A 92 -0.70 -11.55 -0.74
CA SER A 92 0.46 -11.52 -1.63
C SER A 92 1.51 -10.50 -1.17
N ILE A 93 1.08 -9.31 -0.72
CA ILE A 93 1.96 -8.28 -0.15
C ILE A 93 2.65 -8.80 1.11
N SER A 94 1.90 -9.44 2.02
CA SER A 94 2.47 -9.98 3.26
C SER A 94 3.49 -11.09 2.99
N THR A 95 3.19 -11.99 2.05
CA THR A 95 4.12 -13.04 1.61
C THR A 95 5.35 -12.43 0.95
N CYS A 96 5.18 -11.46 0.04
CA CYS A 96 6.28 -10.77 -0.63
C CYS A 96 7.19 -10.05 0.37
N LEU A 97 6.62 -9.38 1.37
CA LEU A 97 7.37 -8.75 2.45
C LEU A 97 8.20 -9.77 3.24
N ARG A 98 7.62 -10.93 3.58
CA ARG A 98 8.37 -11.98 4.30
C ARG A 98 9.47 -12.59 3.46
N CYS A 99 9.26 -12.76 2.16
CA CYS A 99 10.32 -13.13 1.22
C CYS A 99 11.41 -12.07 1.18
N ALA A 100 11.05 -10.79 1.09
CA ALA A 100 12.00 -9.68 1.06
C ALA A 100 12.82 -9.59 2.35
N GLU A 101 12.22 -9.81 3.53
CA GLU A 101 12.93 -9.90 4.82
C GLU A 101 13.99 -11.01 4.80
N VAL A 102 13.65 -12.21 4.31
CA VAL A 102 14.59 -13.33 4.21
C VAL A 102 15.72 -13.04 3.22
N THR A 103 15.38 -12.50 2.06
CA THR A 103 16.34 -12.09 1.03
C THR A 103 17.29 -11.03 1.55
N CYS A 104 16.78 -10.02 2.26
CA CYS A 104 17.61 -8.96 2.82
C CYS A 104 18.64 -9.48 3.82
N ILE A 105 18.28 -10.45 4.65
CA ILE A 105 19.21 -11.10 5.60
C ILE A 105 20.35 -11.82 4.88
N ARG A 106 20.12 -12.37 3.68
CA ARG A 106 21.12 -13.10 2.90
C ARG A 106 22.04 -12.18 2.11
N ILE A 107 21.51 -11.06 1.61
CA ILE A 107 22.23 -10.17 0.68
C ILE A 107 22.92 -9.02 1.41
N PHE A 108 22.25 -8.40 2.39
CA PHE A 108 22.75 -7.16 3.00
C PHE A 108 23.49 -7.42 4.31
N SER A 109 24.35 -6.46 4.65
CA SER A 109 25.02 -6.46 5.94
C SER A 109 24.01 -6.30 7.09
N VAL A 110 24.34 -6.93 8.21
CA VAL A 110 23.55 -6.95 9.45
C VAL A 110 23.06 -5.55 9.90
N PRO A 111 23.87 -4.46 9.83
CA PRO A 111 23.42 -3.13 10.23
C PRO A 111 22.32 -2.55 9.33
N THR A 112 22.33 -2.88 8.04
CA THR A 112 21.33 -2.41 7.08
C THR A 112 20.01 -3.15 7.28
N VAL A 113 20.09 -4.47 7.40
CA VAL A 113 18.92 -5.34 7.66
C VAL A 113 18.20 -4.92 8.95
N SER A 114 18.95 -4.60 10.01
CA SER A 114 18.36 -4.13 11.27
C SER A 114 17.67 -2.77 11.19
N LYS A 115 17.96 -1.95 10.18
CA LYS A 115 17.22 -0.71 9.91
C LYS A 115 15.95 -0.98 9.11
N LEU A 116 16.01 -1.92 8.17
CA LEU A 116 14.89 -2.29 7.28
C LEU A 116 13.79 -3.06 8.01
N ILE A 117 14.13 -4.03 8.86
CA ILE A 117 13.15 -4.90 9.57
C ILE A 117 12.84 -4.34 10.97
N LYS A 118 13.00 -3.02 11.16
CA LYS A 118 12.97 -2.45 12.50
C LYS A 118 11.54 -2.25 12.97
N ASP A 119 11.25 -2.65 14.21
CA ASP A 119 10.00 -2.25 14.85
C ASP A 119 10.06 -0.75 15.22
N VAL A 120 9.28 0.04 14.50
CA VAL A 120 9.24 1.51 14.61
C VAL A 120 8.73 1.94 15.99
N GLY A 121 7.70 1.28 16.53
CA GLY A 121 7.12 1.59 17.82
C GLY A 121 8.10 1.28 18.97
N ARG A 122 8.69 0.08 18.96
CA ARG A 122 9.70 -0.30 19.96
C ARG A 122 10.96 0.55 19.84
N SER A 123 11.32 0.99 18.63
CA SER A 123 12.42 1.92 18.42
C SER A 123 12.13 3.30 19.01
N ALA A 124 10.90 3.82 18.89
CA ALA A 124 10.53 5.11 19.47
C ALA A 124 10.64 5.10 21.00
N VAL A 125 10.12 4.05 21.66
CA VAL A 125 10.21 3.91 23.13
C VAL A 125 11.67 3.88 23.60
N ARG A 126 12.54 3.12 22.92
CA ARG A 126 13.98 3.02 23.25
C ARG A 126 14.75 4.32 23.05
N LYS A 127 14.31 5.18 22.12
CA LYS A 127 14.94 6.50 21.90
C LYS A 127 14.45 7.49 22.94
N TYR A 128 13.15 7.48 23.22
CA TYR A 128 12.58 8.31 24.26
C TYR A 128 13.21 8.03 25.63
N SER A 129 13.42 6.76 25.97
CA SER A 129 14.08 6.39 27.23
C SER A 129 15.54 6.86 27.34
N ARG A 130 16.21 7.16 26.23
CA ARG A 130 17.60 7.64 26.20
C ARG A 130 17.68 9.16 26.17
N THR A 131 16.79 9.80 25.42
CA THR A 131 16.84 11.25 25.20
C THR A 131 16.02 12.02 26.23
N GLY A 132 15.03 11.39 26.86
CA GLY A 132 14.14 12.04 27.84
C GLY A 132 13.13 13.02 27.24
N SER A 133 13.36 13.51 26.02
CA SER A 133 12.51 14.47 25.33
C SER A 133 11.74 13.86 24.15
N ARG A 134 10.49 14.32 23.97
CA ARG A 134 9.61 13.88 22.87
C ARG A 134 10.02 14.49 21.53
N SER A 135 10.43 15.75 21.52
CA SER A 135 10.87 16.48 20.32
C SER A 135 12.11 15.86 19.67
N SER A 136 13.16 15.61 20.46
CA SER A 136 14.37 14.97 19.94
C SER A 136 14.09 13.53 19.48
N THR A 137 13.20 12.81 20.17
CA THR A 137 12.75 11.48 19.74
C THR A 137 12.05 11.56 18.38
N ALA A 138 11.15 12.52 18.18
CA ALA A 138 10.43 12.70 16.92
C ALA A 138 11.39 12.93 15.74
N ILE A 139 12.36 13.83 15.88
CA ILE A 139 13.38 14.12 14.84
C ILE A 139 14.16 12.85 14.49
N LEU A 140 14.60 12.10 15.51
CA LEU A 140 15.31 10.83 15.29
C LEU A 140 14.42 9.77 14.64
N MET A 141 13.09 9.85 14.82
CA MET A 141 12.13 8.89 14.29
C MET A 141 11.81 9.11 12.82
N VAL A 142 12.01 10.31 12.24
CA VAL A 142 11.83 10.53 10.80
C VAL A 142 12.67 9.53 9.99
N LYS A 143 13.99 9.54 10.18
CA LYS A 143 14.90 8.63 9.48
C LYS A 143 14.59 7.16 9.79
N THR A 144 14.15 6.85 11.00
CA THR A 144 13.88 5.44 11.38
C THR A 144 12.57 4.92 10.82
N GLY A 145 11.53 5.75 10.76
CA GLY A 145 10.28 5.42 10.10
C GLY A 145 10.50 5.17 8.62
N MET A 146 11.21 6.08 7.92
CA MET A 146 11.55 5.90 6.50
C MET A 146 12.26 4.57 6.26
N TRP A 147 13.36 4.28 6.97
CA TRP A 147 14.11 3.04 6.76
C TRP A 147 13.28 1.78 7.05
N ALA A 148 12.39 1.82 8.04
CA ALA A 148 11.56 0.68 8.40
C ALA A 148 10.40 0.45 7.42
N SER A 149 9.95 1.47 6.70
CA SER A 149 8.86 1.37 5.72
C SER A 149 9.36 1.03 4.30
N VAL A 150 10.64 1.25 3.99
CA VAL A 150 11.23 0.90 2.68
C VAL A 150 10.87 -0.53 2.24
N LEU A 151 11.05 -1.51 3.14
CA LEU A 151 10.86 -2.91 2.78
C LEU A 151 9.39 -3.23 2.49
N SER A 152 8.45 -2.67 3.26
CA SER A 152 7.02 -2.85 3.03
C SER A 152 6.56 -2.22 1.73
N HIS A 153 7.03 -1.00 1.40
CA HIS A 153 6.63 -0.34 0.15
C HIS A 153 7.25 -0.96 -1.09
N ILE A 154 8.49 -1.47 -1.00
CA ILE A 154 9.09 -2.27 -2.08
C ILE A 154 8.25 -3.54 -2.32
N ALA A 155 7.81 -4.23 -1.26
CA ALA A 155 6.96 -5.42 -1.41
C ALA A 155 5.61 -5.09 -2.06
N ILE A 156 4.99 -3.96 -1.68
CA ILE A 156 3.75 -3.48 -2.32
C ILE A 156 4.00 -3.20 -3.80
N PHE A 157 5.04 -2.44 -4.13
CA PHE A 157 5.42 -2.11 -5.51
C PHE A 157 5.62 -3.35 -6.36
N ILE A 158 6.37 -4.35 -5.88
CA ILE A 158 6.59 -5.61 -6.61
C ILE A 158 5.27 -6.33 -6.90
N VAL A 159 4.38 -6.44 -5.91
CA VAL A 159 3.08 -7.09 -6.12
C VAL A 159 2.24 -6.31 -7.14
N GLU A 160 2.25 -4.98 -7.09
CA GLU A 160 1.53 -4.14 -8.04
C GLU A 160 2.05 -4.30 -9.47
N GLU A 161 3.37 -4.29 -9.67
CA GLU A 161 3.98 -4.51 -10.98
C GLU A 161 3.69 -5.93 -11.53
N VAL A 162 3.79 -6.96 -10.68
CA VAL A 162 3.47 -8.35 -11.08
C VAL A 162 2.01 -8.48 -11.48
N THR A 163 1.08 -7.87 -10.73
CA THR A 163 -0.35 -7.91 -11.07
C THR A 163 -0.66 -7.20 -12.39
N GLN A 164 0.01 -6.08 -12.69
CA GLN A 164 -0.15 -5.38 -13.96
C GLN A 164 0.39 -6.19 -15.13
N ILE A 165 1.60 -6.75 -14.99
CA ILE A 165 2.21 -7.61 -16.01
C ILE A 165 1.30 -8.82 -16.28
N ALA A 166 0.77 -9.45 -15.22
CA ALA A 166 -0.15 -10.58 -15.35
C ALA A 166 -1.45 -10.18 -16.09
N GLN A 167 -2.00 -8.99 -15.82
CA GLN A 167 -3.18 -8.49 -16.52
C GLN A 167 -2.90 -8.21 -18.00
N ILE A 168 -1.76 -7.60 -18.33
CA ILE A 168 -1.33 -7.35 -19.72
C ILE A 168 -1.15 -8.69 -20.43
N LEU A 169 -0.47 -9.66 -19.80
CA LEU A 169 -0.25 -10.98 -20.38
C LEU A 169 -1.56 -11.75 -20.59
N TYR A 170 -2.48 -11.68 -19.62
CA TYR A 170 -3.81 -12.31 -19.72
C TYR A 170 -4.64 -11.70 -20.85
N ARG A 171 -4.64 -10.36 -20.99
CA ARG A 171 -5.30 -9.67 -22.10
C ARG A 171 -4.71 -10.10 -23.44
N ARG A 172 -3.37 -10.14 -23.55
CA ARG A 172 -2.68 -10.61 -24.76
C ARG A 172 -3.01 -12.06 -25.09
N TYR A 173 -3.05 -12.94 -24.09
CA TYR A 173 -3.40 -14.33 -24.27
C TYR A 173 -4.86 -14.48 -24.74
N ARG A 174 -5.82 -13.81 -24.08
CA ARG A 174 -7.22 -13.83 -24.50
C ARG A 174 -7.41 -13.29 -25.91
N LEU A 175 -6.77 -12.18 -26.25
CA LEU A 175 -6.85 -11.60 -27.59
C LEU A 175 -6.28 -12.57 -28.65
N ARG A 176 -5.18 -13.28 -28.38
CA ARG A 176 -4.66 -14.30 -29.30
C ARG A 176 -5.59 -15.48 -29.51
N VAL A 177 -6.39 -15.85 -28.50
CA VAL A 177 -7.38 -16.94 -28.61
C VAL A 177 -8.63 -16.49 -29.37
N LEU A 178 -9.01 -15.20 -29.26
CA LEU A 178 -10.19 -14.63 -29.90
C LEU A 178 -9.93 -14.12 -31.33
N ASP A 179 -8.75 -13.56 -31.61
CA ASP A 179 -8.37 -13.08 -32.94
C ASP A 179 -7.71 -14.19 -33.76
N SER A 180 -8.55 -14.97 -34.45
CA SER A 180 -8.15 -15.73 -35.65
C SER A 180 -8.38 -14.93 -36.95
N SER A 181 -8.86 -13.68 -36.87
CA SER A 181 -9.53 -13.04 -38.02
C SER A 181 -9.22 -11.57 -38.32
N THR A 182 -8.44 -10.82 -37.52
CA THR A 182 -8.33 -9.36 -37.74
C THR A 182 -6.90 -8.85 -37.81
N SER A 183 -6.53 -8.33 -38.98
CA SER A 183 -5.24 -7.72 -39.30
C SER A 183 -5.16 -6.29 -38.74
N TYR A 184 -4.89 -6.16 -37.43
CA TYR A 184 -4.52 -4.90 -36.80
C TYR A 184 -3.00 -4.86 -36.55
N SER A 185 -2.35 -3.74 -36.90
CA SER A 185 -0.90 -3.54 -36.73
C SER A 185 -0.48 -3.76 -35.26
N PRO A 186 0.27 -4.85 -34.95
CA PRO A 186 0.64 -5.19 -33.57
C PRO A 186 1.65 -4.19 -32.98
N LEU A 187 2.35 -3.43 -33.82
CA LEU A 187 3.39 -2.48 -33.41
C LEU A 187 2.83 -1.24 -32.70
N TYR A 188 1.73 -0.67 -33.21
CA TYR A 188 1.10 0.52 -32.60
C TYR A 188 0.44 0.20 -31.26
N LYS A 189 -0.27 -0.94 -31.17
CA LYS A 189 -0.88 -1.42 -29.93
C LYS A 189 0.15 -1.75 -28.84
N ASN A 190 1.28 -2.36 -29.23
CA ASN A 190 2.35 -2.70 -28.28
C ASN A 190 3.07 -1.45 -27.73
N ARG A 191 3.24 -0.40 -28.55
CA ARG A 191 3.79 0.88 -28.09
C ARG A 191 2.87 1.53 -27.05
N ASN A 192 1.57 1.62 -27.33
CA ASN A 192 0.60 2.19 -26.40
C ASN A 192 0.48 1.39 -25.08
N GLU A 193 0.55 0.05 -25.14
CA GLU A 193 0.57 -0.79 -23.94
C GLU A 193 1.83 -0.60 -23.10
N MET A 194 2.99 -0.43 -23.74
CA MET A 194 4.26 -0.16 -23.07
C MET A 194 4.25 1.22 -22.41
N ASP A 195 3.79 2.25 -23.13
CA ASP A 195 3.69 3.62 -22.60
C ASP A 195 2.70 3.68 -21.42
N PHE A 196 1.59 2.94 -21.51
CA PHE A 196 0.64 2.78 -20.42
C PHE A 196 1.26 2.09 -19.20
N PHE A 197 1.97 0.98 -19.41
CA PHE A 197 2.69 0.28 -18.34
C PHE A 197 3.72 1.20 -17.67
N LEU A 198 4.59 1.85 -18.44
CA LEU A 198 5.59 2.78 -17.93
C LEU A 198 4.97 3.93 -17.12
N ARG A 199 3.84 4.47 -17.60
CA ARG A 199 3.11 5.52 -16.88
C ARG A 199 2.58 5.03 -15.54
N ILE A 200 2.04 3.81 -15.48
CA ILE A 200 1.56 3.24 -14.21
C ILE A 200 2.72 2.87 -13.30
N THR A 201 3.77 2.21 -13.80
CA THR A 201 4.97 1.89 -13.04
C THR A 201 5.59 3.15 -12.44
N TYR A 202 5.68 4.22 -13.22
CA TYR A 202 6.16 5.52 -12.73
C TYR A 202 5.27 6.06 -11.61
N LYS A 203 3.94 6.03 -11.80
CA LYS A 203 2.99 6.45 -10.77
C LYS A 203 3.10 5.62 -9.49
N ASN A 204 3.31 4.30 -9.60
CA ASN A 204 3.47 3.44 -8.44
C ASN A 204 4.82 3.68 -7.75
N ALA A 205 5.89 3.94 -8.52
CA ALA A 205 7.20 4.27 -7.99
C ALA A 205 7.18 5.61 -7.22
N THR A 206 6.52 6.64 -7.77
CA THR A 206 6.37 7.92 -7.06
C THR A 206 5.53 7.77 -5.80
N ARG A 207 4.42 7.01 -5.84
CA ARG A 207 3.62 6.68 -4.65
C ARG A 207 4.41 5.92 -3.60
N CYS A 208 5.20 4.94 -4.00
CA CYS A 208 6.09 4.19 -3.11
C CYS A 208 7.09 5.14 -2.43
N ALA A 209 7.74 6.03 -3.18
CA ALA A 209 8.68 7.01 -2.64
C ALA A 209 8.01 8.01 -1.68
N LEU A 210 6.85 8.55 -2.07
CA LEU A 210 6.05 9.45 -1.24
C LEU A 210 5.58 8.76 0.05
N SER A 211 5.20 7.48 -0.03
CA SER A 211 4.77 6.68 1.11
C SER A 211 5.91 6.46 2.10
N ILE A 212 7.12 6.18 1.63
CA ILE A 212 8.29 6.07 2.50
C ILE A 212 8.57 7.37 3.28
N VAL A 213 8.51 8.51 2.58
CA VAL A 213 8.76 9.83 3.21
C VAL A 213 7.65 10.18 4.20
N SER A 214 6.39 10.06 3.79
CA SER A 214 5.22 10.36 4.62
C SER A 214 5.10 9.43 5.83
N SER A 215 5.42 8.14 5.69
CA SER A 215 5.51 7.20 6.80
C SER A 215 6.52 7.67 7.85
N GLY A 216 7.69 8.14 7.41
CA GLY A 216 8.72 8.69 8.28
C GLY A 216 8.28 9.94 9.03
N THR A 217 7.72 10.92 8.33
CA THR A 217 7.26 12.18 8.94
C THR A 217 6.06 11.96 9.85
N ALA A 218 5.09 11.14 9.45
CA ALA A 218 3.94 10.81 10.26
C ALA A 218 4.31 9.95 11.49
N ALA A 219 5.27 9.03 11.38
CA ALA A 219 5.84 8.33 12.53
C ALA A 219 6.51 9.31 13.52
N ALA A 220 7.15 10.36 13.04
CA ALA A 220 7.74 11.40 13.88
C ALA A 220 6.66 12.21 14.62
N ILE A 221 5.62 12.65 13.91
CA ILE A 221 4.45 13.34 14.51
C ILE A 221 3.80 12.44 15.57
N GLY A 222 3.56 11.18 15.24
CA GLY A 222 3.03 10.19 16.18
C GLY A 222 3.92 9.98 17.41
N SER A 223 5.24 10.03 17.23
CA SER A 223 6.21 9.93 18.33
C SER A 223 6.25 11.19 19.20
N TYR A 224 5.97 12.36 18.63
CA TYR A 224 5.86 13.61 19.37
C TYR A 224 4.66 13.57 20.33
N LEU A 225 3.52 13.07 19.85
CA LEU A 225 2.31 12.89 20.67
C LEU A 225 2.51 11.80 21.72
N ARG A 226 2.86 10.58 21.28
CA ARG A 226 3.04 9.43 22.16
C ARG A 226 4.05 8.44 21.58
N PRO A 227 5.30 8.41 22.09
CA PRO A 227 6.31 7.44 21.67
C PRO A 227 5.80 6.00 21.83
N GLY A 228 5.99 5.19 20.79
CA GLY A 228 5.51 3.80 20.76
C GLY A 228 4.20 3.68 20.01
N LYS A 229 3.06 3.73 20.72
CA LYS A 229 1.73 3.54 20.09
C LYS A 229 1.41 4.64 19.07
N GLY A 230 1.66 5.90 19.43
CA GLY A 230 1.42 7.03 18.52
C GLY A 230 2.30 6.96 17.28
N THR A 231 3.54 6.51 17.43
CA THR A 231 4.45 6.25 16.31
C THR A 231 3.88 5.25 15.30
N VAL A 232 3.34 4.13 15.77
CA VAL A 232 2.79 3.08 14.89
C VAL A 232 1.56 3.59 14.15
N ILE A 233 0.64 4.25 14.88
CA ILE A 233 -0.57 4.84 14.29
C ILE A 233 -0.19 5.91 13.26
N GLY A 234 0.71 6.82 13.61
CA GLY A 234 1.20 7.86 12.73
C GLY A 234 1.81 7.29 11.45
N ALA A 235 2.70 6.30 11.58
CA ALA A 235 3.28 5.61 10.41
C ALA A 235 2.19 5.03 9.50
N THR A 236 1.20 4.31 10.05
CA THR A 236 0.12 3.70 9.27
C THR A 236 -0.77 4.72 8.56
N ILE A 237 -1.04 5.86 9.21
CA ILE A 237 -1.77 6.98 8.58
C ILE A 237 -0.95 7.60 7.46
N GLY A 238 0.34 7.85 7.68
CA GLY A 238 1.26 8.37 6.66
C GLY A 238 1.31 7.47 5.43
N ASP A 239 1.43 6.16 5.65
CA ASP A 239 1.39 5.16 4.58
C ASP A 239 0.11 5.33 3.75
N SER A 240 -1.04 5.44 4.41
CA SER A 240 -2.36 5.48 3.76
C SER A 240 -2.58 6.77 2.94
N ILE A 241 -2.14 7.92 3.46
CA ILE A 241 -2.29 9.22 2.78
C ILE A 241 -1.53 9.22 1.45
N ALA A 242 -0.30 8.68 1.41
CA ALA A 242 0.49 8.69 0.19
C ALA A 242 -0.07 7.81 -0.94
N TYR A 243 -0.87 6.79 -0.62
CA TYR A 243 -1.58 5.99 -1.62
C TYR A 243 -2.94 6.59 -2.02
N ALA A 244 -3.46 7.54 -1.24
CA ALA A 244 -4.66 8.30 -1.58
C ALA A 244 -4.37 9.46 -2.54
N LEU A 245 -3.13 9.98 -2.55
CA LEU A 245 -2.63 10.99 -3.49
C LEU A 245 -2.27 10.38 -4.87
#